data_AF-X1G1T8-F1
#
_entry.id   AF-X1G1T8-F1
#
_cell.length_a   1.000
_cell.length_b   1.000
_cell.length_c   1.000
_cell.angle_alpha   90.00
_cell.angle_beta   90.00
_cell.angle_gamma   90.00
#
_symmetry.space_group_name_H-M   'P 1'
#
loop_
_entity.id
_entity.type
_entity.pdbx_description
1 polymer ?
#
loop_
_entity_poly.entity_id
_entity_poly.type
_entity_poly.pdbx_seq_one_letter_code
_entity_poly.pdbx_strand_id
1 'polypeptide(L)'
;PLSPRMTSNRDIFQMTIAVRGKKNKREYFKIYYGDEDNDIRVIDVDPDTQQLILLVREPPREFKTYKMNEKTGLYDIEVTRKTPSLSRKYLLGMDETHLFISELPQEGAINKIKEAHKILKPEYIIKSEKDNRRIKRQGEWFFIPVSTEEQELIEKNENFIEKKVPIGRTVQGNVHTADELLILEDKTYVNCKIRHIEHKTLKLRGWFRVLKNTEVQNRIGVIAWID
;
A
#
# COMPACT_ATOMS: atom_id res chain seq x y z
N PRO A 1 -9.60 13.11 11.85
CA PRO A 1 -8.62 12.55 12.80
C PRO A 1 -9.29 11.51 13.71
N LEU A 2 -9.24 10.24 13.31
CA LEU A 2 -9.70 9.15 14.16
C LEU A 2 -8.58 8.75 15.13
N SER A 3 -8.96 8.59 16.39
CA SER A 3 -8.12 8.51 17.58
C SER A 3 -7.64 7.06 17.83
N PRO A 4 -6.78 6.81 18.85
CA PRO A 4 -6.19 5.50 19.19
C PRO A 4 -7.18 4.40 19.66
N ARG A 5 -8.43 4.41 19.20
CA ARG A 5 -9.56 3.67 19.79
C ARG A 5 -9.84 2.30 19.17
N MET A 6 -8.98 1.75 18.32
CA MET A 6 -9.27 0.46 17.68
C MET A 6 -8.62 -0.76 18.32
N THR A 7 -7.71 -0.58 19.28
CA THR A 7 -7.24 -1.67 20.14
C THR A 7 -7.32 -1.22 21.59
N SER A 8 -7.92 -2.04 22.44
CA SER A 8 -7.98 -1.80 23.89
C SER A 8 -6.63 -1.98 24.57
N ASN A 9 -5.68 -2.63 23.88
CA ASN A 9 -4.38 -2.99 24.41
C ASN A 9 -3.33 -1.93 24.03
N ARG A 10 -2.76 -1.26 25.04
CA ARG A 10 -1.69 -0.26 24.88
C ARG A 10 -0.31 -0.90 24.82
N ASP A 11 -0.21 -2.20 25.07
CA ASP A 11 1.04 -2.94 25.21
C ASP A 11 1.54 -3.47 23.85
N ILE A 12 0.70 -3.41 22.82
CA ILE A 12 1.06 -3.80 21.44
C ILE A 12 1.68 -2.64 20.68
N PHE A 13 2.59 -2.96 19.77
CA PHE A 13 3.15 -1.97 18.86
C PHE A 13 2.07 -1.43 17.90
N GLN A 14 2.06 -0.11 17.70
CA GLN A 14 1.22 0.52 16.69
C GLN A 14 1.99 1.62 15.96
N MET A 15 1.66 1.80 14.68
CA MET A 15 2.28 2.82 13.85
C MET A 15 1.25 3.38 12.87
N THR A 16 1.30 4.70 12.66
CA THR A 16 0.40 5.40 11.74
C THR A 16 1.11 6.63 11.17
N ILE A 17 0.58 7.19 10.08
CA ILE A 17 0.97 8.50 9.57
C ILE A 17 -0.01 9.51 10.15
N ALA A 18 0.52 10.50 10.87
CA ALA A 18 -0.28 11.56 11.46
C ALA A 18 0.04 12.90 10.79
N VAL A 19 -0.95 13.79 10.75
CA VAL A 19 -0.80 15.13 10.18
C VAL A 19 -0.81 16.16 11.31
N ARG A 20 0.16 17.08 11.28
CA ARG A 20 0.21 18.25 12.18
C ARG A 20 0.07 19.54 11.38
N GLY A 21 -0.62 20.52 11.96
CA GLY A 21 -0.79 21.86 11.39
C GLY A 21 -2.12 22.04 10.65
N LYS A 22 -2.73 23.23 10.77
CA LYS A 22 -4.02 23.57 10.12
C LYS A 22 -3.87 24.10 8.69
N LYS A 23 -2.87 24.98 8.46
CA LYS A 23 -2.61 25.61 7.14
C LYS A 23 -1.46 24.94 6.39
N ASN A 24 -0.35 24.67 7.08
CA ASN A 24 0.80 23.92 6.53
C ASN A 24 0.79 22.51 7.14
N LYS A 25 -0.06 21.66 6.59
CA LYS A 25 -0.14 20.24 6.99
C LYS A 25 1.21 19.58 6.73
N ARG A 26 1.78 18.97 7.76
CA ARG A 26 2.99 18.15 7.68
C ARG A 26 2.70 16.77 8.22
N GLU A 27 3.05 15.76 7.44
CA GLU A 27 2.98 14.37 7.85
C GLU A 27 4.19 13.99 8.69
N TYR A 28 3.97 13.08 9.63
CA TYR A 28 5.01 12.45 10.42
C TYR A 28 4.58 11.05 10.81
N PHE A 29 5.55 10.13 10.91
CA PHE A 29 5.30 8.82 11.49
C PHE A 29 5.03 8.96 12.99
N LYS A 30 3.91 8.41 13.44
CA LYS A 30 3.55 8.32 14.85
C LYS A 30 3.64 6.86 15.28
N ILE A 31 4.62 6.58 16.13
CA ILE A 31 4.88 5.25 16.69
C ILE A 31 4.39 5.21 18.13
N TYR A 32 3.68 4.15 18.47
CA TYR A 32 3.36 3.76 19.84
C TYR A 32 4.16 2.49 20.11
N TYR A 33 5.17 2.61 20.96
CA TYR A 33 6.13 1.52 21.24
C TYR A 33 5.46 0.30 21.88
N GLY A 34 4.36 0.51 22.58
CA GLY A 34 3.73 -0.54 23.37
C GLY A 34 4.50 -0.80 24.66
N ASP A 35 4.48 -2.05 25.08
CA ASP A 35 5.20 -2.60 26.22
C ASP A 35 6.73 -2.51 26.06
N GLU A 36 7.45 -2.50 27.17
CA GLU A 36 8.91 -2.38 27.20
C GLU A 36 9.65 -3.59 26.59
N ASP A 37 9.01 -4.77 26.56
CA ASP A 37 9.58 -5.96 25.93
C ASP A 37 9.53 -5.91 24.39
N ASN A 38 8.95 -4.86 23.79
CA ASN A 38 8.95 -4.68 22.34
C ASN A 38 10.31 -4.19 21.85
N ASP A 39 10.91 -4.94 20.93
CA ASP A 39 12.14 -4.56 20.25
C ASP A 39 11.82 -3.86 18.91
N ILE A 40 11.96 -2.54 18.91
CA ILE A 40 11.69 -1.67 17.76
C ILE A 40 12.97 -0.94 17.39
N ARG A 41 13.49 -1.20 16.18
CA ARG A 41 14.77 -0.67 15.73
C ARG A 41 14.74 -0.22 14.28
N VAL A 42 15.39 0.90 14.00
CA VAL A 42 15.75 1.26 12.63
C VAL A 42 16.96 0.43 12.24
N ILE A 43 16.84 -0.38 11.19
CA ILE A 43 17.91 -1.32 10.77
C ILE A 43 18.62 -0.90 9.48
N ASP A 44 18.05 0.04 8.73
CA ASP A 44 18.67 0.65 7.55
C ASP A 44 18.06 2.04 7.31
N VAL A 45 18.85 2.95 6.74
CA VAL A 45 18.44 4.30 6.35
C VAL A 45 19.09 4.63 5.02
N ASP A 46 18.33 5.26 4.13
CA ASP A 46 18.81 5.82 2.88
C ASP A 46 18.42 7.31 2.84
N PRO A 47 19.38 8.22 3.07
CA PRO A 47 19.12 9.66 3.05
C PRO A 47 18.70 10.19 1.68
N ASP A 48 19.17 9.58 0.60
CA ASP A 48 18.92 10.06 -0.78
C ASP A 48 17.46 9.85 -1.15
N THR A 49 16.89 8.72 -0.74
CA THR A 49 15.47 8.39 -0.93
C THR A 49 14.59 8.78 0.26
N GLN A 50 15.19 9.31 1.34
CA GLN A 50 14.53 9.64 2.61
C GLN A 50 13.73 8.45 3.17
N GLN A 51 14.33 7.26 3.14
CA GLN A 51 13.70 6.01 3.52
C GLN A 51 14.42 5.36 4.70
N LEU A 52 13.68 4.53 5.44
CA LEU A 52 14.22 3.69 6.50
C LEU A 52 13.51 2.34 6.54
N ILE A 53 14.19 1.33 7.09
CA ILE A 53 13.55 0.06 7.48
C ILE A 53 13.41 0.01 8.99
N LEU A 54 12.16 -0.17 9.44
CA LEU A 54 11.82 -0.39 10.84
C LEU A 54 11.61 -1.88 11.10
N LEU A 55 12.41 -2.47 11.99
CA LEU A 55 12.19 -3.79 12.56
C LEU A 55 11.28 -3.68 13.78
N VAL A 56 10.30 -4.56 13.88
CA VAL A 56 9.41 -4.68 15.04
C VAL A 56 9.29 -6.13 15.45
N ARG A 57 9.75 -6.43 16.66
CA ARG A 57 9.60 -7.73 17.31
C ARG A 57 8.86 -7.53 18.62
N GLU A 58 7.66 -8.08 18.73
CA GLU A 58 6.87 -8.06 19.94
C GLU A 58 6.55 -9.49 20.40
N PRO A 59 6.57 -9.77 21.72
CA PRO A 59 6.03 -11.01 22.26
C PRO A 59 4.57 -11.23 21.82
N PRO A 60 4.12 -12.50 21.72
CA PRO A 60 2.72 -12.81 21.47
C PRO A 60 1.83 -12.25 22.58
N ARG A 61 0.93 -11.32 22.23
CA ARG A 61 -0.05 -10.70 23.12
C ARG A 61 -1.43 -10.83 22.51
N GLU A 62 -2.43 -11.14 23.35
CA GLU A 62 -3.82 -11.09 22.95
C GLU A 62 -4.32 -9.64 22.96
N PHE A 63 -5.07 -9.26 21.93
CA PHE A 63 -5.72 -7.96 21.86
C PHE A 63 -7.07 -8.05 21.16
N LYS A 64 -7.97 -7.15 21.51
CA LYS A 64 -9.29 -7.03 20.88
C LYS A 64 -9.24 -5.98 19.79
N THR A 65 -9.83 -6.30 18.64
CA THR A 65 -10.09 -5.37 17.54
C THR A 65 -11.56 -5.44 17.17
N TYR A 66 -12.08 -4.41 16.51
CA TYR A 66 -13.41 -4.44 15.92
C TYR A 66 -13.32 -4.68 14.41
N LYS A 67 -14.19 -5.55 13.88
CA LYS A 67 -14.37 -5.75 12.44
C LYS A 67 -15.66 -5.07 12.00
N MET A 68 -15.68 -4.65 10.73
CA MET A 68 -16.88 -4.13 10.10
C MET A 68 -17.92 -5.24 9.98
N ASN A 69 -19.13 -4.92 10.40
CA ASN A 69 -20.32 -5.72 10.18
C ASN A 69 -20.89 -5.40 8.80
N GLU A 70 -20.87 -6.38 7.90
CA GLU A 70 -21.29 -6.19 6.51
C GLU A 70 -22.76 -5.78 6.37
N LYS A 71 -23.60 -6.05 7.38
CA LYS A 71 -25.02 -5.67 7.37
C LYS A 71 -25.26 -4.23 7.82
N THR A 72 -24.49 -3.75 8.78
CA THR A 72 -24.69 -2.43 9.38
C THR A 72 -23.70 -1.38 8.88
N GLY A 73 -22.59 -1.81 8.27
CA GLY A 73 -21.45 -0.96 7.92
C GLY A 73 -20.67 -0.42 9.14
N LEU A 74 -21.01 -0.88 10.35
CA LEU A 74 -20.40 -0.42 11.59
C LEU A 74 -19.29 -1.37 12.05
N TYR A 75 -18.23 -0.83 12.67
CA TYR A 75 -17.17 -1.63 13.28
C TYR A 75 -17.57 -2.04 14.70
N ASP A 76 -18.52 -2.95 14.83
CA ASP A 76 -19.10 -3.37 16.12
C ASP A 76 -18.87 -4.85 16.47
N ILE A 77 -18.26 -5.63 15.56
CA ILE A 77 -17.95 -7.05 15.83
C ILE A 77 -16.58 -7.12 16.52
N GLU A 78 -16.56 -7.39 17.82
CA GLU A 78 -15.33 -7.62 18.57
C GLU A 78 -14.67 -8.95 18.18
N VAL A 79 -13.37 -8.92 17.90
CA VAL A 79 -12.55 -10.08 17.55
C VAL A 79 -11.26 -10.07 18.35
N THR A 80 -10.98 -11.17 19.04
CA THR A 80 -9.69 -11.41 19.68
C THR A 80 -8.65 -11.82 18.63
N ARG A 81 -7.50 -11.15 18.65
CA ARG A 81 -6.32 -11.44 17.82
C ARG A 81 -5.10 -11.64 18.71
N LYS A 82 -4.05 -12.23 18.13
CA LYS A 82 -2.72 -12.33 18.73
C LYS A 82 -1.72 -11.57 17.88
N THR A 83 -0.78 -10.88 18.51
CA THR A 83 0.38 -10.36 17.81
C THR A 83 1.20 -11.55 17.27
N PRO A 84 1.76 -11.45 16.06
CA PRO A 84 2.58 -12.51 15.51
C PRO A 84 3.88 -12.65 16.32
N SER A 85 4.31 -13.89 16.58
CA SER A 85 5.60 -14.18 17.24
C SER A 85 6.82 -13.88 16.36
N LEU A 86 6.60 -13.42 15.13
CA LEU A 86 7.62 -13.20 14.12
C LEU A 86 8.06 -11.73 14.10
N SER A 87 9.33 -11.50 13.77
CA SER A 87 9.88 -10.16 13.62
C SER A 87 9.41 -9.55 12.31
N ARG A 88 8.58 -8.51 12.38
CA ARG A 88 8.07 -7.80 11.20
C ARG A 88 9.00 -6.68 10.79
N LYS A 89 8.98 -6.33 9.51
CA LYS A 89 9.77 -5.22 8.97
C LYS A 89 8.89 -4.33 8.11
N TYR A 90 9.12 -3.04 8.21
CA TYR A 90 8.38 -2.03 7.46
C TYR A 90 9.36 -1.13 6.72
N LEU A 91 9.12 -0.90 5.42
CA LEU A 91 9.73 0.19 4.69
C LEU A 91 8.90 1.45 4.93
N LEU A 92 9.55 2.47 5.47
CA LEU A 92 8.98 3.79 5.69
C LEU A 92 9.71 4.78 4.79
N GLY A 93 9.00 5.76 4.26
CA GLY A 93 9.63 6.84 3.50
C GLY A 93 8.64 7.84 2.97
N MET A 94 9.08 8.61 1.98
CA MET A 94 8.27 9.58 1.26
C MET A 94 8.13 9.15 -0.20
N ASP A 95 6.91 9.16 -0.72
CA ASP A 95 6.61 9.03 -2.15
C ASP A 95 5.90 10.30 -2.63
N GLU A 96 6.46 10.93 -3.65
CA GLU A 96 6.09 12.27 -4.13
C GLU A 96 6.03 13.34 -3.01
N THR A 97 4.87 13.53 -2.40
CA THR A 97 4.59 14.54 -1.37
C THR A 97 4.09 13.95 -0.06
N HIS A 98 3.94 12.63 0.04
CA HIS A 98 3.32 11.95 1.18
C HIS A 98 4.22 10.88 1.77
N LEU A 99 4.13 10.70 3.08
CA LEU A 99 4.75 9.58 3.76
C LEU A 99 4.02 8.29 3.42
N PHE A 100 4.73 7.17 3.44
CA PHE A 100 4.16 5.84 3.28
C PHE A 100 4.73 4.86 4.29
N ILE A 101 3.98 3.79 4.56
CA ILE A 101 4.38 2.62 5.35
C ILE A 101 4.05 1.39 4.51
N SER A 102 5.01 0.50 4.30
CA SER A 102 4.78 -0.78 3.62
C SER A 102 5.39 -1.93 4.42
N GLU A 103 4.59 -2.95 4.73
CA GLU A 103 5.10 -4.16 5.38
C GLU A 103 5.86 -5.04 4.38
N LEU A 104 7.07 -5.42 4.75
CA LEU A 104 7.93 -6.29 3.96
C LEU A 104 7.58 -7.76 4.20
N PRO A 105 7.69 -8.62 3.18
CA PRO A 105 7.52 -10.06 3.34
C PRO A 105 8.41 -10.63 4.45
N GLN A 106 7.89 -11.62 5.17
CA GLN A 106 8.61 -12.29 6.27
C GLN A 106 9.68 -13.27 5.75
N GLU A 107 9.58 -13.65 4.48
CA GLU A 107 10.52 -14.56 3.83
C GLU A 107 11.80 -13.81 3.42
N GLY A 108 12.94 -14.27 3.96
CA GLY A 108 14.26 -13.76 3.63
C GLY A 108 14.81 -12.69 4.58
N ALA A 109 16.14 -12.55 4.58
CA ALA A 109 16.86 -11.59 5.41
C ALA A 109 16.84 -10.19 4.79
N ILE A 110 15.66 -9.57 4.70
CA ILE A 110 15.53 -8.21 4.12
C ILE A 110 15.98 -7.18 5.15
N ASN A 111 17.22 -6.74 5.08
CA ASN A 111 17.78 -5.75 6.02
C ASN A 111 18.30 -4.50 5.31
N LYS A 112 18.03 -4.38 4.00
CA LYS A 112 18.50 -3.26 3.17
C LYS A 112 17.38 -2.70 2.31
N ILE A 113 17.30 -1.38 2.21
CA ILE A 113 16.28 -0.66 1.42
C ILE A 113 16.32 -1.10 -0.03
N LYS A 114 17.50 -1.32 -0.60
CA LYS A 114 17.67 -1.84 -1.95
C LYS A 114 16.99 -3.21 -2.17
N GLU A 115 17.04 -4.10 -1.18
CA GLU A 115 16.38 -5.41 -1.26
C GLU A 115 14.87 -5.28 -1.03
N ALA A 116 14.44 -4.36 -0.15
CA ALA A 116 13.02 -4.03 0.03
C ALA A 116 12.37 -3.54 -1.29
N HIS A 117 13.05 -2.69 -2.04
CA HIS A 117 12.56 -2.27 -3.37
C HIS A 117 12.46 -3.41 -4.36
N LYS A 118 13.40 -4.37 -4.33
CA LYS A 118 13.35 -5.53 -5.23
C LYS A 118 12.17 -6.43 -4.92
N ILE A 119 11.89 -6.69 -3.63
CA ILE A 119 10.85 -7.64 -3.24
C ILE A 119 9.44 -7.07 -3.35
N LEU A 120 9.29 -5.75 -3.18
CA LEU A 120 8.01 -5.03 -3.35
C LEU A 120 7.64 -4.82 -4.83
N LYS A 121 8.57 -5.08 -5.76
CA LYS A 121 8.30 -5.06 -7.20
C LYS A 121 7.68 -6.41 -7.61
N PRO A 122 6.48 -6.42 -8.22
CA PRO A 122 5.93 -7.61 -8.84
C PRO A 122 6.90 -8.24 -9.86
N GLU A 123 6.97 -9.57 -9.95
CA GLU A 123 7.88 -10.26 -10.90
C GLU A 123 7.69 -9.80 -12.34
N TYR A 124 6.46 -9.46 -12.72
CA TYR A 124 6.14 -8.97 -14.06
C TYR A 124 6.77 -7.59 -14.36
N ILE A 125 7.01 -6.76 -13.34
CA ILE A 125 7.77 -5.50 -13.45
C ILE A 125 9.24 -5.81 -13.74
N ILE A 126 9.83 -6.78 -13.05
CA ILE A 126 11.24 -7.18 -13.24
C ILE A 126 11.45 -7.69 -14.68
N LYS A 127 10.49 -8.43 -15.23
CA LYS A 127 10.53 -8.87 -16.64
C LYS A 127 10.36 -7.68 -17.60
N SER A 128 9.41 -6.78 -17.33
CA SER A 128 9.12 -5.62 -18.19
C SER A 128 10.21 -4.53 -18.17
N GLU A 129 10.96 -4.38 -17.08
CA GLU A 129 12.13 -3.47 -17.01
C GLU A 129 13.26 -3.95 -17.92
N LYS A 130 13.44 -5.27 -18.07
CA LYS A 130 14.42 -5.84 -19.03
C LYS A 130 14.05 -5.50 -20.48
N ASP A 131 12.77 -5.38 -20.77
CA ASP A 131 12.24 -4.98 -22.08
C ASP A 131 12.28 -3.46 -22.29
N ASN A 132 12.88 -2.69 -21.36
CA ASN A 132 13.00 -1.24 -21.39
C ASN A 132 11.66 -0.49 -21.55
N ARG A 133 10.54 -1.13 -21.12
CA ARG A 133 9.22 -0.50 -21.14
C ARG A 133 9.20 0.61 -20.09
N ARG A 134 8.67 1.79 -20.45
CA ARG A 134 8.55 2.95 -19.55
C ARG A 134 7.46 2.71 -18.51
N ILE A 135 7.78 1.94 -17.48
CA ILE A 135 6.92 1.66 -16.34
C ILE A 135 6.75 2.95 -15.53
N LYS A 136 5.51 3.21 -15.12
CA LYS A 136 5.16 4.31 -14.21
C LYS A 136 4.64 3.74 -12.91
N ARG A 137 4.75 4.51 -11.82
CA ARG A 137 4.22 4.16 -10.50
C ARG A 137 3.50 5.36 -9.92
N GLN A 138 2.45 5.11 -9.15
CA GLN A 138 1.76 6.10 -8.33
C GLN A 138 1.23 5.38 -7.07
N GLY A 139 1.80 5.69 -5.90
CA GLY A 139 1.45 5.01 -4.64
C GLY A 139 1.72 3.51 -4.69
N GLU A 140 0.66 2.71 -4.50
CA GLU A 140 0.65 1.24 -4.56
C GLU A 140 0.58 0.67 -5.98
N TRP A 141 0.30 1.50 -6.99
CA TRP A 141 -0.01 1.07 -8.34
C TRP A 141 1.18 1.23 -9.29
N PHE A 142 1.45 0.17 -10.06
CA PHE A 142 2.34 0.17 -11.20
C PHE A 142 1.54 0.15 -12.51
N PHE A 143 1.99 0.94 -13.47
CA PHE A 143 1.41 1.07 -14.80
C PHE A 143 2.46 0.65 -15.83
N ILE A 144 2.16 -0.42 -16.55
CA ILE A 144 3.08 -1.03 -17.50
C ILE A 144 2.50 -0.87 -18.91
N PRO A 145 3.25 -0.34 -19.89
CA PRO A 145 2.79 -0.34 -21.27
C PRO A 145 2.38 -1.74 -21.71
N VAL A 146 1.18 -1.87 -22.28
CA VAL A 146 0.64 -3.15 -22.77
C VAL A 146 1.50 -3.71 -23.90
N SER A 147 1.52 -5.04 -24.05
CA SER A 147 2.09 -5.67 -25.25
C SER A 147 1.20 -5.45 -26.48
N THR A 148 1.71 -5.73 -27.68
CA THR A 148 0.91 -5.71 -28.92
C THR A 148 -0.29 -6.66 -28.84
N GLU A 149 -0.12 -7.83 -28.23
CA GLU A 149 -1.19 -8.82 -28.04
C GLU A 149 -2.27 -8.30 -27.07
N GLU A 150 -1.85 -7.67 -25.96
CA GLU A 150 -2.77 -7.04 -25.01
C GLU A 150 -3.51 -5.85 -25.65
N GLN A 151 -2.83 -5.09 -26.52
CA GLN A 151 -3.44 -4.00 -27.29
C GLN A 151 -4.55 -4.53 -28.24
N GLU A 152 -4.29 -5.60 -28.99
CA GLU A 152 -5.31 -6.23 -29.84
C GLU A 152 -6.51 -6.77 -29.04
N LEU A 153 -6.25 -7.31 -27.84
CA LEU A 153 -7.32 -7.76 -26.94
C LEU A 153 -8.17 -6.59 -26.44
N ILE A 154 -7.56 -5.45 -26.12
CA ILE A 154 -8.27 -4.24 -25.71
C ILE A 154 -9.16 -3.73 -26.84
N GLU A 155 -8.62 -3.64 -28.06
CA GLU A 155 -9.35 -3.19 -29.26
C GLU A 155 -10.58 -4.07 -29.57
N LYS A 156 -10.46 -5.39 -29.40
CA LYS A 156 -11.58 -6.33 -29.56
C LYS A 156 -12.67 -6.17 -28.49
N ASN A 157 -12.36 -5.55 -27.35
CA ASN A 157 -13.23 -5.46 -26.19
C ASN A 157 -13.57 -4.01 -25.81
N GLU A 158 -13.44 -3.05 -26.75
CA GLU A 158 -13.67 -1.62 -26.48
C GLU A 158 -15.07 -1.30 -25.94
N ASN A 159 -16.06 -2.13 -26.28
CA ASN A 159 -17.44 -1.98 -25.80
C ASN A 159 -17.59 -2.17 -24.27
N PHE A 160 -16.59 -2.76 -23.60
CA PHE A 160 -16.57 -2.97 -22.16
C PHE A 160 -15.74 -1.92 -21.41
N ILE A 161 -15.28 -0.85 -22.09
CA ILE A 161 -14.52 0.21 -21.45
C ILE A 161 -15.44 1.03 -20.53
N GLU A 162 -15.07 1.06 -19.26
CA GLU A 162 -15.68 1.93 -18.27
C GLU A 162 -14.93 3.26 -18.19
N LYS A 163 -15.65 4.35 -17.93
CA LYS A 163 -15.08 5.71 -17.90
C LYS A 163 -15.20 6.35 -16.52
N LYS A 164 -14.13 7.02 -16.08
CA LYS A 164 -14.06 7.75 -14.80
C LYS A 164 -14.38 6.84 -13.60
N VAL A 165 -13.78 5.66 -13.58
CA VAL A 165 -14.03 4.66 -12.54
C VAL A 165 -12.84 4.52 -11.59
N PRO A 166 -13.08 4.16 -10.32
CA PRO A 166 -12.02 3.86 -9.37
C PRO A 166 -11.23 2.61 -9.81
N ILE A 167 -9.93 2.63 -9.55
CA ILE A 167 -9.04 1.49 -9.73
C ILE A 167 -9.07 0.67 -8.44
N GLY A 168 -9.41 -0.62 -8.57
CA GLY A 168 -9.59 -1.51 -7.42
C GLY A 168 -11.04 -1.62 -6.95
N ARG A 169 -11.30 -2.56 -6.03
CA ARG A 169 -12.66 -2.92 -5.59
C ARG A 169 -13.14 -2.14 -4.35
N THR A 170 -12.27 -1.35 -3.71
CA THR A 170 -12.62 -0.66 -2.46
C THR A 170 -13.41 0.61 -2.76
N VAL A 171 -14.63 0.71 -2.21
CA VAL A 171 -15.55 1.85 -2.39
C VAL A 171 -15.35 2.93 -1.31
N GLN A 172 -14.58 2.63 -0.26
CA GLN A 172 -14.24 3.55 0.82
C GLN A 172 -12.78 3.99 0.71
N GLY A 173 -12.53 5.30 0.82
CA GLY A 173 -11.19 5.90 0.81
C GLY A 173 -10.98 6.88 -0.34
N ASN A 174 -9.81 7.52 -0.35
CA ASN A 174 -9.35 8.32 -1.48
C ASN A 174 -8.89 7.37 -2.60
N VAL A 175 -9.72 7.17 -3.62
CA VAL A 175 -9.46 6.17 -4.67
C VAL A 175 -8.77 6.75 -5.88
N HIS A 176 -7.80 6.00 -6.43
CA HIS A 176 -7.25 6.33 -7.73
C HIS A 176 -8.35 6.17 -8.78
N THR A 177 -8.65 7.23 -9.53
CA THR A 177 -9.68 7.23 -10.56
C THR A 177 -9.04 7.27 -11.95
N ALA A 178 -9.33 6.27 -12.77
CA ALA A 178 -8.88 6.20 -14.16
C ALA A 178 -9.91 6.85 -15.10
N ASP A 179 -9.44 7.56 -16.13
CA ASP A 179 -10.31 8.07 -17.18
C ASP A 179 -11.00 6.95 -17.96
N GLU A 180 -10.26 5.89 -18.26
CA GLU A 180 -10.73 4.68 -18.93
C GLU A 180 -10.17 3.46 -18.22
N LEU A 181 -11.00 2.46 -18.02
CA LEU A 181 -10.64 1.20 -17.38
C LEU A 181 -11.31 0.04 -18.11
N LEU A 182 -10.56 -1.03 -18.30
CA LEU A 182 -11.04 -2.28 -18.85
C LEU A 182 -10.56 -3.44 -17.98
N ILE A 183 -11.47 -4.31 -17.59
CA ILE A 183 -11.14 -5.56 -16.89
C ILE A 183 -11.41 -6.71 -17.84
N LEU A 184 -10.37 -7.47 -18.17
CA LEU A 184 -10.49 -8.71 -18.93
C LEU A 184 -9.92 -9.84 -18.09
N GLU A 185 -10.73 -10.85 -17.85
CA GLU A 185 -10.37 -12.00 -17.00
C GLU A 185 -9.91 -11.54 -15.61
N ASP A 186 -8.60 -11.63 -15.33
CA ASP A 186 -7.94 -11.23 -14.08
C ASP A 186 -7.01 -10.01 -14.24
N LYS A 187 -7.05 -9.35 -15.42
CA LYS A 187 -6.19 -8.22 -15.76
C LYS A 187 -6.98 -6.93 -15.81
N THR A 188 -6.40 -5.87 -15.24
CA THR A 188 -6.93 -4.51 -15.30
C THR A 188 -6.04 -3.66 -16.20
N TYR A 189 -6.66 -2.97 -17.14
CA TYR A 189 -6.04 -2.03 -18.05
C TYR A 189 -6.63 -0.64 -17.86
N VAL A 190 -5.80 0.39 -17.98
CA VAL A 190 -6.21 1.79 -17.87
C VAL A 190 -5.55 2.65 -18.93
N ASN A 191 -6.19 3.77 -19.24
CA ASN A 191 -5.69 4.74 -20.21
C ASN A 191 -5.94 6.18 -19.74
N CYS A 192 -5.31 7.14 -20.44
CA CYS A 192 -5.45 8.56 -20.25
C CYS A 192 -4.92 9.08 -18.90
N LYS A 193 -5.76 9.57 -17.98
CA LYS A 193 -5.31 10.20 -16.73
C LYS A 193 -5.72 9.36 -15.53
N ILE A 194 -4.78 9.20 -14.61
CA ILE A 194 -5.03 8.64 -13.28
C ILE A 194 -5.00 9.77 -12.26
N ARG A 195 -6.10 9.93 -11.52
CA ARG A 195 -6.28 11.00 -10.53
C ARG A 195 -6.34 10.41 -9.14
N HIS A 196 -5.62 11.02 -8.22
CA HIS A 196 -5.69 10.76 -6.80
C HIS A 196 -5.52 12.08 -6.06
N ILE A 197 -6.15 12.25 -4.89
CA ILE A 197 -6.06 13.53 -4.15
C ILE A 197 -4.66 13.75 -3.56
N GLU A 198 -3.95 12.67 -3.24
CA GLU A 198 -2.62 12.70 -2.62
C GLU A 198 -1.48 12.55 -3.64
N HIS A 199 -1.77 12.44 -4.94
CA HIS A 199 -0.72 12.27 -5.93
C HIS A 199 -0.94 13.17 -7.14
N LYS A 200 0.17 13.54 -7.80
CA LYS A 200 0.07 14.28 -9.06
C LYS A 200 -0.67 13.45 -10.09
N THR A 201 -1.56 14.09 -10.86
CA THR A 201 -2.28 13.38 -11.92
C THR A 201 -1.30 12.74 -12.90
N LEU A 202 -1.32 11.41 -12.98
CA LEU A 202 -0.47 10.65 -13.88
C LEU A 202 -1.08 10.70 -15.29
N LYS A 203 -0.31 11.15 -16.27
CA LYS A 203 -0.72 11.15 -17.68
C LYS A 203 -0.11 9.94 -18.38
N LEU A 204 -0.96 9.03 -18.83
CA LEU A 204 -0.65 7.86 -19.64
C LEU A 204 -0.86 8.21 -21.12
N ARG A 205 0.00 7.69 -21.99
CA ARG A 205 -0.12 7.83 -23.45
C ARG A 205 -0.29 6.41 -24.01
N GLY A 206 -1.53 6.03 -24.32
CA GLY A 206 -1.89 4.65 -24.66
C GLY A 206 -2.27 3.83 -23.42
N TRP A 207 -2.61 2.56 -23.66
CA TRP A 207 -3.06 1.63 -22.63
C TRP A 207 -1.91 1.12 -21.77
N PHE A 208 -2.20 0.97 -20.48
CA PHE A 208 -1.28 0.40 -19.51
C PHE A 208 -2.00 -0.70 -18.73
N ARG A 209 -1.31 -1.81 -18.51
CA ARG A 209 -1.71 -2.81 -17.51
C ARG A 209 -1.40 -2.29 -16.11
N VAL A 210 -2.36 -2.46 -15.22
CA VAL A 210 -2.28 -2.05 -13.82
C VAL A 210 -1.94 -3.24 -12.94
N LEU A 211 -0.90 -3.09 -12.11
CA LEU A 211 -0.56 -4.05 -11.06
C LEU A 211 -0.44 -3.32 -9.73
N LYS A 212 -0.99 -3.89 -8.67
CA LYS A 212 -0.70 -3.45 -7.30
C LYS A 212 0.65 -4.01 -6.85
N ASN A 213 1.35 -3.30 -5.96
CA ASN A 213 2.58 -3.78 -5.33
C ASN A 213 2.34 -5.12 -4.59
N THR A 214 3.42 -5.86 -4.31
CA THR A 214 3.40 -7.15 -3.59
C THR A 214 3.45 -6.98 -2.08
N GLU A 215 3.00 -5.85 -1.55
CA GLU A 215 2.97 -5.63 -0.11
C GLU A 215 2.14 -6.72 0.57
N VAL A 216 2.54 -7.09 1.79
CA VAL A 216 1.80 -8.07 2.56
C VAL A 216 0.41 -7.48 2.87
N GLN A 217 -0.60 -7.88 2.11
CA GLN A 217 -2.00 -7.60 2.45
C GLN A 217 -2.27 -8.26 3.80
N ASN A 218 -2.32 -7.47 4.85
CA ASN A 218 -2.15 -8.02 6.17
C ASN A 218 -3.30 -8.95 6.56
N ARG A 219 -3.01 -10.26 6.65
CA ARG A 219 -3.89 -11.24 7.31
C ARG A 219 -3.91 -11.04 8.84
N ILE A 220 -2.99 -10.28 9.42
CA ILE A 220 -2.96 -10.06 10.88
C ILE A 220 -2.58 -8.61 11.20
N GLY A 221 -3.61 -7.74 11.23
CA GLY A 221 -3.79 -6.78 12.31
C GLY A 221 -2.68 -5.76 12.58
N VAL A 222 -1.73 -5.52 11.67
CA VAL A 222 -1.15 -4.19 11.61
C VAL A 222 -2.27 -3.33 11.07
N ILE A 223 -2.83 -2.51 11.95
CA ILE A 223 -3.70 -1.40 11.59
C ILE A 223 -2.80 -0.37 10.87
N ALA A 224 -2.27 -0.76 9.70
CA ALA A 224 -1.73 0.12 8.70
C ALA A 224 -2.93 0.53 7.86
N TRP A 225 -3.64 1.54 8.32
CA TRP A 225 -4.56 2.26 7.46
C TRP A 225 -3.75 2.84 6.30
N ILE A 226 -4.08 2.42 5.09
CA ILE A 226 -3.94 3.22 3.88
C ILE A 226 -5.34 3.82 3.66
N ASP A 227 -5.36 5.12 3.38
CA ASP A 227 -6.46 6.09 3.53
C ASP A 227 -7.85 5.67 2.97
#